data_AF-A0A7C2WGN3-F1
#
_entry.id   AF-A0A7C2WGN3-F1
#
_cell.length_a   1.000
_cell.length_b   1.000
_cell.length_c   1.000
_cell.angle_alpha   90.00
_cell.angle_beta   90.00
_cell.angle_gamma   90.00
#
_symmetry.space_group_name_H-M   'P 1'
#
loop_
_entity.id
_entity.type
_entity.pdbx_description
1 polymer ?
#
loop_
_entity_poly.entity_id
_entity_poly.type
_entity_poly.pdbx_seq_one_letter_code
_entity_poly.pdbx_strand_id
1 'polypeptide(L)'
;MKVSRRSSRALAGYAIILGSIYLIIGAAEFIAGLWHLLQPEATIAILNLPVDLFGGFSALVIGAAYLGGILLWRGEIESLGFLLVATFLSIVFGLLYFLIVCADGFSTLIATWEGEEWTWEWLTSGTAGPGILRPEIWLALISLPLGYFVIKTTKREKVQ
;
A
#
# COMPACT_ATOMS: atom_id res chain seq x y z
N MET A 1 9.16 28.70 -1.99
CA MET A 1 7.80 29.26 -2.27
C MET A 1 6.74 28.66 -1.34
N LYS A 2 5.96 29.49 -0.63
CA LYS A 2 4.82 29.03 0.21
C LYS A 2 3.83 28.23 -0.65
N VAL A 3 3.64 26.95 -0.33
CA VAL A 3 2.50 26.17 -0.83
C VAL A 3 1.24 26.97 -0.52
N SER A 4 0.38 27.22 -1.52
CA SER A 4 -0.85 27.98 -1.27
C SER A 4 -1.63 27.27 -0.16
N ARG A 5 -2.18 28.02 0.81
CA ARG A 5 -2.91 27.43 1.96
C ARG A 5 -3.99 26.42 1.51
N ARG A 6 -4.56 26.62 0.32
CA ARG A 6 -5.54 25.72 -0.31
C ARG A 6 -4.92 24.40 -0.78
N SER A 7 -3.76 24.44 -1.44
CA SER A 7 -3.04 23.24 -1.88
C SER A 7 -2.46 22.44 -0.71
N SER A 8 -2.03 23.12 0.35
CA SER A 8 -1.52 22.47 1.57
C SER A 8 -2.62 21.71 2.32
N ARG A 9 -3.82 22.30 2.46
CA ARG A 9 -4.97 21.62 3.07
C ARG A 9 -5.45 20.42 2.26
N ALA A 10 -5.45 20.53 0.93
CA ALA A 10 -5.80 19.42 0.06
C ALA A 10 -4.81 18.25 0.19
N LEU A 11 -3.51 18.55 0.24
CA LEU A 11 -2.45 17.54 0.40
C LEU A 11 -2.54 16.84 1.77
N ALA A 12 -2.77 17.60 2.85
CA ALA A 12 -2.99 17.04 4.17
C ALA A 12 -4.26 16.17 4.21
N GLY A 13 -5.37 16.63 3.63
CA GLY A 13 -6.60 15.83 3.53
C GLY A 13 -6.38 14.52 2.75
N TYR A 14 -5.63 14.57 1.66
CA TYR A 14 -5.31 13.37 0.87
C TYR A 14 -4.45 12.38 1.65
N ALA A 15 -3.42 12.87 2.37
CA ALA A 15 -2.59 12.04 3.25
C ALA A 15 -3.39 11.43 4.41
N ILE A 16 -4.35 12.17 5.00
CA ILE A 16 -5.25 11.62 6.03
C ILE A 16 -6.06 10.47 5.45
N ILE A 17 -6.71 10.68 4.31
CA ILE A 17 -7.57 9.67 3.68
C ILE A 17 -6.75 8.41 3.36
N LEU A 18 -5.62 8.56 2.67
CA LEU A 18 -4.73 7.43 2.36
C LEU A 18 -4.21 6.74 3.61
N GLY A 19 -3.74 7.51 4.60
CA GLY A 19 -3.22 6.98 5.85
C GLY A 19 -4.27 6.18 6.62
N SER A 20 -5.49 6.71 6.73
CA SER A 20 -6.62 6.01 7.35
C SER A 20 -7.00 4.74 6.62
N ILE A 21 -7.05 4.75 5.28
CA ILE A 21 -7.37 3.54 4.50
C ILE A 21 -6.30 2.47 4.72
N TYR A 22 -5.01 2.83 4.65
CA TYR A 22 -3.91 1.92 4.94
C TYR A 22 -3.96 1.35 6.36
N LEU A 23 -4.32 2.16 7.36
CA LEU A 23 -4.47 1.67 8.73
C LEU A 23 -5.64 0.71 8.89
N ILE A 24 -6.79 0.99 8.27
CA ILE A 24 -7.98 0.13 8.38
C ILE A 24 -7.71 -1.24 7.75
N ILE A 25 -7.19 -1.25 6.51
CA ILE A 25 -6.87 -2.48 5.79
C ILE A 25 -5.74 -3.22 6.52
N GLY A 26 -4.66 -2.51 6.86
CA GLY A 26 -3.52 -3.10 7.55
C GLY A 26 -3.88 -3.70 8.90
N ALA A 27 -4.76 -3.06 9.68
CA ALA A 27 -5.25 -3.61 10.94
C ALA A 27 -6.06 -4.89 10.72
N ALA A 28 -6.94 -4.90 9.71
CA ALA A 28 -7.75 -6.08 9.40
C ALA A 28 -6.88 -7.28 8.97
N GLU A 29 -5.93 -7.06 8.05
CA GLU A 29 -4.98 -8.10 7.61
C GLU A 29 -4.07 -8.57 8.75
N PHE A 30 -3.54 -7.64 9.55
CA PHE A 30 -2.66 -7.95 10.66
C PHE A 30 -3.37 -8.75 11.75
N ILE A 31 -4.59 -8.36 12.13
CA ILE A 31 -5.39 -9.08 13.14
C ILE A 31 -5.75 -10.47 12.62
N ALA A 32 -6.18 -10.58 11.35
CA ALA A 32 -6.48 -11.87 10.74
C ALA A 32 -5.25 -12.78 10.69
N GLY A 33 -4.09 -12.24 10.28
CA GLY A 33 -2.81 -12.95 10.26
C GLY A 33 -2.33 -13.38 11.64
N LEU A 34 -2.49 -12.52 12.65
CA LEU A 34 -2.12 -12.82 14.03
C LEU A 34 -3.02 -13.90 14.63
N TRP A 35 -4.32 -13.84 14.31
CA TRP A 35 -5.29 -14.85 14.73
C TRP A 35 -4.97 -16.22 14.10
N HIS A 36 -4.67 -16.25 12.81
CA HIS A 36 -4.24 -17.46 12.11
C HIS A 36 -2.97 -18.07 12.72
N LEU A 37 -2.01 -17.23 13.11
CA LEU A 37 -0.77 -17.68 13.77
C LEU A 37 -1.04 -18.32 15.14
N LEU A 38 -2.00 -17.81 15.91
CA LEU A 38 -2.35 -18.29 17.25
C LEU A 38 -3.29 -19.49 17.22
N GLN A 39 -4.24 -19.52 16.28
CA GLN A 39 -5.28 -20.54 16.13
C GLN A 39 -5.55 -20.83 14.65
N PRO A 40 -4.78 -21.74 14.03
CA PRO A 40 -4.88 -22.04 12.59
C PRO A 40 -6.26 -22.57 12.18
N GLU A 41 -6.93 -23.33 13.05
CA GLU A 41 -8.22 -23.96 12.78
C GLU A 41 -9.42 -22.99 12.82
N ALA A 42 -9.25 -21.80 13.40
CA ALA A 42 -10.32 -20.81 13.60
C ALA A 42 -10.13 -19.56 12.71
N THR A 43 -9.59 -19.73 11.51
CA THR A 43 -9.24 -18.61 10.63
C THR A 43 -10.51 -17.93 10.09
N ILE A 44 -10.73 -16.69 10.50
CA ILE A 44 -11.80 -15.84 9.99
C ILE A 44 -11.19 -14.91 8.93
N ALA A 45 -11.60 -15.05 7.67
CA ALA A 45 -11.30 -14.05 6.66
C ALA A 45 -12.09 -12.78 7.00
N ILE A 46 -11.42 -11.75 7.53
CA ILE A 46 -12.04 -10.46 7.83
C ILE A 46 -12.19 -9.72 6.51
N LEU A 47 -13.41 -9.40 6.09
CA LEU A 47 -13.69 -8.55 4.92
C LEU A 47 -13.21 -9.10 3.55
N ASN A 48 -13.04 -10.41 3.40
CA ASN A 48 -12.37 -11.04 2.25
C ASN A 48 -10.94 -10.52 2.00
N LEU A 49 -10.30 -9.95 3.03
CA LEU A 49 -8.91 -9.54 2.95
C LEU A 49 -7.99 -10.75 3.10
N PRO A 50 -6.79 -10.69 2.49
CA PRO A 50 -5.79 -11.73 2.68
C PRO A 50 -5.40 -11.85 4.15
N VAL A 51 -5.17 -13.10 4.58
CA VAL A 51 -4.60 -13.39 5.89
C VAL A 51 -3.09 -13.22 5.77
N ASP A 52 -2.61 -11.98 5.90
CA ASP A 52 -1.19 -11.63 5.76
C ASP A 52 -0.72 -10.75 6.92
N LEU A 53 0.03 -11.36 7.85
CA LEU A 53 0.58 -10.66 9.02
C LEU A 53 1.59 -9.58 8.63
N PHE A 54 2.51 -9.90 7.71
CA PHE A 54 3.57 -8.97 7.32
C PHE A 54 3.03 -7.89 6.37
N GLY A 55 2.13 -8.28 5.47
CA GLY A 55 1.28 -7.39 4.66
C GLY A 55 0.56 -6.35 5.49
N GLY A 56 -0.24 -6.83 6.44
CA GLY A 56 -1.00 -5.97 7.33
C GLY A 56 -0.10 -5.05 8.15
N PHE A 57 1.02 -5.56 8.68
CA PHE A 57 1.98 -4.73 9.42
C PHE A 57 2.61 -3.64 8.55
N SER A 58 3.04 -3.97 7.34
CA SER A 58 3.59 -3.00 6.40
C SER A 58 2.55 -1.93 6.03
N ALA A 59 1.30 -2.32 5.79
CA ALA A 59 0.20 -1.38 5.56
C ALA A 59 -0.05 -0.46 6.77
N LEU A 60 0.04 -0.99 8.00
CA LEU A 60 -0.03 -0.18 9.23
C LEU A 60 1.11 0.85 9.31
N VAL A 61 2.34 0.45 9.00
CA VAL A 61 3.51 1.35 8.99
C VAL A 61 3.36 2.45 7.93
N ILE A 62 2.89 2.11 6.73
CA ILE A 62 2.60 3.08 5.66
C ILE A 62 1.53 4.07 6.13
N GLY A 63 0.44 3.58 6.71
CA GLY A 63 -0.65 4.41 7.21
C GLY A 63 -0.20 5.36 8.33
N ALA A 64 0.59 4.85 9.27
CA ALA A 64 1.19 5.64 10.34
C ALA A 64 2.17 6.70 9.80
N ALA A 65 2.96 6.38 8.77
CA ALA A 65 3.87 7.34 8.14
C ALA A 65 3.11 8.48 7.45
N TYR A 66 2.01 8.18 6.76
CA TYR A 66 1.14 9.22 6.18
C TYR A 66 0.55 10.14 7.25
N LEU A 67 0.03 9.59 8.35
CA LEU A 67 -0.52 10.38 9.45
C LEU A 67 0.54 11.13 10.25
N GLY A 68 1.72 10.54 10.44
CA GLY A 68 2.86 11.16 11.12
C GLY A 68 3.32 12.44 10.42
N GLY A 69 3.29 12.47 9.08
CA GLY A 69 3.57 13.67 8.31
C GLY A 69 2.61 14.83 8.61
N ILE A 70 1.36 14.55 8.99
CA ILE A 70 0.38 15.58 9.37
C ILE A 70 0.60 16.07 10.80
N LEU A 71 0.96 15.18 11.73
CA LEU A 71 1.27 15.59 13.12
C LEU A 71 2.49 16.52 13.15
N LEU A 72 3.49 16.25 12.32
CA LEU A 72 4.68 17.08 12.14
C LEU A 72 4.48 18.27 11.20
N TRP A 73 3.28 18.51 10.69
CA TRP A 73 3.00 19.64 9.78
C TRP A 73 3.25 21.02 10.43
N ARG A 74 3.42 21.08 11.76
CA ARG A 74 3.89 22.28 12.47
C ARG A 74 5.38 22.60 12.21
N GLY A 75 6.18 21.63 11.74
CA GLY A 75 7.54 21.80 11.25
C GLY A 75 7.60 21.57 9.73
N GLU A 76 7.41 22.63 8.94
CA GLU A 76 7.06 22.60 7.49
C GLU A 76 7.98 21.74 6.58
N ILE A 77 9.24 21.47 6.98
CA ILE A 77 10.21 20.73 6.14
C ILE A 77 10.22 19.23 6.48
N GLU A 78 10.10 18.86 7.75
CA GLU A 78 10.18 17.46 8.21
C GLU A 78 8.95 16.66 7.78
N SER A 79 7.79 17.31 7.75
CA SER A 79 6.51 16.78 7.30
C SER A 79 6.53 16.23 5.86
N LEU A 80 7.25 16.88 4.94
CA LEU A 80 7.37 16.44 3.55
C LEU A 80 8.17 15.14 3.42
N GLY A 81 9.14 14.92 4.32
CA GLY A 81 9.91 13.69 4.38
C GLY A 81 9.04 12.49 4.71
N PHE A 82 8.14 12.62 5.69
CA PHE A 82 7.18 11.57 6.04
C PHE A 82 6.24 11.21 4.89
N LEU A 83 5.70 12.20 4.17
CA LEU A 83 4.85 11.95 2.99
C LEU A 83 5.63 11.22 1.90
N LEU A 84 6.89 11.61 1.65
CA LEU A 84 7.74 10.97 0.65
C LEU A 84 8.06 9.52 1.03
N VAL A 85 8.43 9.26 2.29
CA VAL A 85 8.71 7.91 2.80
C VAL A 85 7.47 7.04 2.72
N ALA A 86 6.31 7.55 3.14
CA ALA A 86 5.04 6.82 3.06
C ALA A 86 4.68 6.46 1.61
N THR A 87 4.88 7.39 0.68
CA THR A 87 4.64 7.16 -0.75
C THR A 87 5.61 6.13 -1.32
N PHE A 88 6.90 6.26 -0.98
CA PHE A 88 7.92 5.32 -1.44
C PHE A 88 7.63 3.91 -0.93
N LEU A 89 7.30 3.77 0.35
CA LEU A 89 6.96 2.49 0.97
C LEU A 89 5.69 1.89 0.34
N SER A 90 4.67 2.71 0.11
CA SER A 90 3.44 2.33 -0.61
C SER A 90 3.73 1.79 -2.02
N ILE A 91 4.57 2.49 -2.80
CA ILE A 91 4.96 2.07 -4.15
C ILE A 91 5.75 0.76 -4.13
N VAL A 92 6.77 0.66 -3.28
CA VAL A 92 7.60 -0.55 -3.17
C VAL A 92 6.73 -1.76 -2.81
N PHE A 93 5.80 -1.58 -1.87
CA PHE A 93 4.93 -2.66 -1.41
C PHE A 93 3.89 -3.07 -2.46
N GLY A 94 3.23 -2.10 -3.10
CA GLY A 94 2.32 -2.40 -4.20
C GLY A 94 3.01 -3.06 -5.39
N LEU A 95 4.23 -2.63 -5.73
CA LEU A 95 5.02 -3.25 -6.78
C LEU A 95 5.42 -4.69 -6.44
N LEU A 96 5.78 -4.95 -5.18
CA LEU A 96 6.11 -6.29 -4.72
C LEU A 96 4.93 -7.25 -4.90
N TYR A 97 3.71 -6.86 -4.51
CA TYR A 97 2.53 -7.70 -4.72
C TYR A 97 2.15 -7.84 -6.19
N PHE A 98 2.30 -6.78 -6.98
CA PHE A 98 2.10 -6.87 -8.42
C PHE A 98 3.06 -7.88 -9.07
N LEU A 99 4.33 -7.88 -8.67
CA LEU A 99 5.32 -8.85 -9.14
C LEU A 99 4.96 -10.29 -8.74
N ILE A 100 4.40 -10.50 -7.54
CA ILE A 100 3.93 -11.82 -7.12
C ILE A 100 2.78 -12.30 -8.03
N VAL A 101 1.80 -11.44 -8.33
CA VAL A 101 0.72 -11.79 -9.27
C VAL A 101 1.26 -12.13 -10.65
N CYS A 102 2.25 -11.37 -11.15
CA CYS A 102 2.92 -11.71 -12.41
C CYS A 102 3.63 -13.07 -12.34
N ALA A 103 4.31 -13.36 -11.24
CA ALA A 103 5.01 -14.64 -11.04
C ALA A 103 4.01 -15.81 -11.04
N ASP A 104 2.87 -15.66 -10.35
CA ASP A 104 1.80 -16.66 -10.36
C ASP A 104 1.27 -16.89 -11.78
N GLY A 105 1.04 -15.81 -12.55
CA GLY A 105 0.61 -15.91 -13.94
C GLY A 105 1.64 -16.58 -14.87
N PHE A 106 2.94 -16.33 -14.67
CA PHE A 106 4.00 -17.03 -15.39
C PHE A 106 4.04 -18.52 -15.04
N SER A 107 3.84 -18.88 -13.77
CA SER A 107 3.76 -20.28 -13.35
C SER A 107 2.59 -21.00 -14.03
N THR A 108 1.40 -20.40 -14.09
CA THR A 108 0.24 -20.97 -14.80
C THR A 108 0.50 -21.10 -16.31
N LEU A 109 1.18 -20.12 -16.92
CA LEU A 109 1.53 -20.17 -18.34
C LEU A 109 2.44 -21.37 -18.65
N ILE A 110 3.46 -21.61 -17.81
CA ILE A 110 4.37 -22.73 -17.96
C ILE A 110 3.63 -24.06 -17.78
N ALA A 111 2.79 -24.18 -16.75
CA ALA A 111 1.98 -25.37 -16.50
C ALA A 111 1.03 -25.68 -17.68
N THR A 112 0.46 -24.63 -18.29
CA THR A 112 -0.39 -24.77 -19.48
C THR A 112 0.41 -25.30 -20.68
N TRP A 113 1.67 -24.91 -20.82
CA TRP A 113 2.56 -25.46 -21.86
C TRP A 113 2.95 -26.92 -21.59
N GLU A 114 2.98 -27.34 -20.32
CA GLU A 114 3.22 -28.73 -19.91
C GLU A 114 1.96 -29.62 -20.07
N GLY A 115 0.82 -29.03 -20.40
CA GLY A 115 -0.43 -29.75 -20.72
C GLY A 115 -1.53 -29.62 -19.67
N GLU A 116 -1.36 -28.77 -18.66
CA GLU A 116 -2.44 -28.43 -17.72
C GLU A 116 -3.47 -27.48 -18.36
N GLU A 117 -4.70 -27.46 -17.83
CA GLU A 117 -5.72 -26.53 -18.29
C GLU A 117 -5.42 -25.10 -17.81
N TRP A 118 -5.63 -24.12 -18.69
CA TRP A 118 -5.46 -22.71 -18.33
C TRP A 118 -6.50 -22.30 -17.28
N THR A 119 -6.02 -21.82 -16.13
CA THR A 119 -6.87 -21.30 -15.05
C THR A 119 -6.66 -19.78 -14.88
N TRP A 120 -7.69 -19.10 -14.39
CA TRP A 120 -7.62 -17.67 -14.02
C TRP A 120 -7.43 -17.46 -12.51
N GLU A 121 -7.26 -18.55 -11.76
CA GLU A 121 -7.15 -18.53 -10.30
C GLU A 121 -5.93 -17.74 -9.82
N TRP A 122 -4.83 -17.75 -10.58
CA TRP A 122 -3.64 -16.95 -10.29
C TRP A 122 -3.94 -15.44 -10.18
N LEU A 123 -5.01 -14.96 -10.83
CA LEU A 123 -5.39 -13.55 -10.81
C LEU A 123 -6.22 -13.18 -9.57
N THR A 124 -7.01 -14.12 -9.02
CA THR A 124 -8.03 -13.85 -7.99
C THR A 124 -7.79 -14.55 -6.66
N SER A 125 -6.99 -15.60 -6.62
CA SER A 125 -6.72 -16.43 -5.44
C SER A 125 -5.26 -16.89 -5.38
N GLY A 126 -4.36 -16.18 -6.07
CA GLY A 126 -2.94 -16.49 -6.18
C GLY A 126 -2.20 -16.58 -4.83
N THR A 127 -0.90 -16.78 -4.90
CA THR A 127 -0.04 -17.16 -3.76
C THR A 127 -0.07 -16.14 -2.62
N ALA A 128 -0.25 -14.86 -2.92
CA ALA A 128 -0.33 -13.80 -1.91
C ALA A 128 -1.76 -13.50 -1.40
N GLY A 129 -2.76 -14.34 -1.68
CA GLY A 129 -4.16 -14.07 -1.33
C GLY A 129 -4.99 -13.70 -2.55
N PRO A 130 -5.81 -12.63 -2.56
CA PRO A 130 -6.78 -12.40 -3.63
C PRO A 130 -6.15 -11.87 -4.95
N GLY A 131 -4.87 -12.20 -5.20
CA GLY A 131 -4.10 -11.82 -6.38
C GLY A 131 -4.12 -10.32 -6.64
N ILE A 132 -4.68 -9.92 -7.78
CA ILE A 132 -4.77 -8.51 -8.23
C ILE A 132 -5.72 -7.67 -7.36
N LEU A 133 -6.62 -8.30 -6.62
CA LEU A 133 -7.60 -7.61 -5.77
C LEU A 133 -6.98 -7.17 -4.43
N ARG A 134 -5.69 -7.42 -4.22
CA ARG A 134 -4.95 -6.88 -3.08
C ARG A 134 -5.05 -5.35 -3.04
N PRO A 135 -5.61 -4.78 -1.96
CA PRO A 135 -5.79 -3.34 -1.86
C PRO A 135 -4.47 -2.55 -1.99
N GLU A 136 -3.34 -3.11 -1.55
CA GLU A 136 -2.05 -2.45 -1.55
C GLU A 136 -1.58 -2.06 -2.95
N ILE A 137 -1.90 -2.87 -3.97
CA ILE A 137 -1.57 -2.60 -5.38
C ILE A 137 -2.29 -1.33 -5.84
N TRP A 138 -3.57 -1.21 -5.51
CA TRP A 138 -4.40 -0.06 -5.87
C TRP A 138 -4.03 1.18 -5.08
N LEU A 139 -3.75 1.03 -3.78
CA LEU A 139 -3.32 2.14 -2.93
C LEU A 139 -1.97 2.71 -3.37
N ALA A 140 -1.05 1.86 -3.87
CA ALA A 140 0.19 2.32 -4.47
C ALA A 140 -0.06 3.22 -5.69
N LEU A 141 -0.97 2.85 -6.59
CA LEU A 141 -1.34 3.69 -7.73
C LEU A 141 -1.96 5.02 -7.29
N ILE A 142 -2.84 4.97 -6.28
CA ILE A 142 -3.50 6.16 -5.72
C ILE A 142 -2.49 7.07 -4.98
N SER A 143 -1.38 6.55 -4.46
CA SER A 143 -0.34 7.36 -3.82
C SER A 143 0.52 8.19 -4.80
N LEU A 144 0.59 7.81 -6.07
CA LEU A 144 1.49 8.42 -7.07
C LEU A 144 1.34 9.95 -7.22
N PRO A 145 0.12 10.54 -7.26
CA PRO A 145 -0.05 11.98 -7.37
C PRO A 145 0.56 12.74 -6.19
N LEU A 146 0.52 12.16 -4.99
CA LEU A 146 1.06 12.77 -3.78
C LEU A 146 2.60 12.75 -3.79
N GLY A 147 3.21 11.63 -4.18
CA GLY A 147 4.67 11.56 -4.39
C GLY A 147 5.18 12.53 -5.46
N TYR A 148 4.47 12.63 -6.59
CA TYR A 148 4.81 13.60 -7.64
C TYR A 148 4.76 15.04 -7.14
N PHE A 149 3.74 15.39 -6.34
CA PHE A 149 3.60 16.72 -5.76
C PHE A 149 4.76 17.07 -4.83
N VAL A 150 5.13 16.15 -3.94
CA VAL A 150 6.23 16.35 -2.98
C VAL A 150 7.56 16.56 -3.72
N ILE A 151 7.89 15.72 -4.71
CA ILE A 151 9.13 15.85 -5.49
C ILE A 151 9.17 17.19 -6.24
N LYS A 152 8.05 17.62 -6.82
CA LYS A 152 7.96 18.90 -7.54
C LYS A 152 8.15 20.09 -6.61
N THR A 153 7.63 20.03 -5.38
CA THR A 153 7.85 21.08 -4.38
C THR A 153 9.30 21.15 -3.91
N THR A 154 9.93 20.01 -3.63
CA THR A 154 11.34 19.96 -3.19
C THR A 154 12.31 20.44 -4.29
N LYS A 155 12.05 20.10 -5.57
CA LYS A 155 12.88 20.59 -6.69
C LYS A 155 12.81 22.11 -6.87
N ARG A 156 11.68 22.75 -6.54
CA ARG A 156 11.53 24.21 -6.63
C ARG A 156 12.22 24.95 -5.50
N GLU A 157 12.42 24.32 -4.34
CA GLU A 157 13.19 24.90 -3.24
C GLU A 157 14.68 24.98 -3.54
N LYS A 158 15.26 23.98 -4.21
CA LYS A 158 16.71 23.97 -4.54
C LYS A 158 17.14 24.98 -5.62
N VAL A 159 16.20 25.64 -6.28
CA VAL A 159 16.45 26.57 -7.40
C VAL A 159 16.25 28.03 -6.99
N GLN A 160 15.82 28.29 -5.75
CA GLN A 160 15.75 29.65 -5.15
C GLN A 160 16.86 29.84 -4.13
#